data_AF-A0A177L994-F1
#
_entry.id   AF-A0A177L994-F1
#
_cell.length_a   1.000
_cell.length_b   1.000
_cell.length_c   1.000
_cell.angle_alpha   90.00
_cell.angle_beta   90.00
_cell.angle_gamma   90.00
#
_symmetry.space_group_name_H-M   'P 1'
#
loop_
_entity.id
_entity.type
_entity.pdbx_description
1 polymer ?
#
loop_
_entity_poly.entity_id
_entity_poly.type
_entity_poly.pdbx_seq_one_letter_code
_entity_poly.pdbx_strand_id
1 'polypeptide(L)'
;MYVGEWVNVASGDYKDVGYVSNIGCYSGQIEIIKVARIRDGIIEWSKPTQKSYDARLLKPIGTLLDQLQDKSALINMSLDTKDKEWFEELTKRKLLEE
;
A
#
# COMPACT_ATOMS: atom_id res chain seq x y z
N MET A 1 2.68 13.42 1.20
CA MET A 1 1.96 12.34 0.50
C MET A 1 2.27 12.44 -0.99
N TYR A 2 2.71 11.38 -1.66
CA TYR A 2 3.05 11.37 -3.10
C TYR A 2 2.53 10.11 -3.81
N VAL A 3 2.38 10.14 -5.13
CA VAL A 3 1.98 8.97 -5.94
C VAL A 3 3.03 7.86 -5.79
N GLY A 4 2.58 6.64 -5.51
CA GLY A 4 3.42 5.49 -5.16
C GLY A 4 3.70 5.34 -3.66
N GLU A 5 3.32 6.31 -2.82
CA GLU A 5 3.50 6.22 -1.38
C GLU A 5 2.51 5.23 -0.76
N TRP A 6 3.03 4.39 0.15
CA TRP A 6 2.21 3.45 0.91
C TRP A 6 1.49 4.15 2.04
N VAL A 7 0.18 3.95 2.07
CA VAL A 7 -0.71 4.54 3.04
C VAL A 7 -1.62 3.48 3.61
N ASN A 8 -2.07 3.72 4.84
CA ASN A 8 -3.17 2.98 5.42
C ASN A 8 -4.30 3.94 5.82
N VAL A 9 -5.49 3.37 5.93
CA VAL A 9 -6.68 4.09 6.38
C VAL A 9 -7.49 3.19 7.30
N ALA A 10 -7.82 3.72 8.47
CA ALA A 10 -8.73 3.04 9.38
C ALA A 10 -10.14 3.09 8.78
N SER A 11 -10.77 1.93 8.63
CA SER A 11 -12.11 1.78 8.10
C SER A 11 -12.87 0.83 9.04
N GLY A 12 -13.49 1.41 10.07
CA GLY A 12 -14.10 0.64 11.16
C GLY A 12 -13.06 -0.19 11.92
N ASP A 13 -13.32 -1.49 12.04
CA ASP A 13 -12.48 -2.45 12.78
C ASP A 13 -11.26 -2.94 12.00
N TYR A 14 -11.11 -2.54 10.74
CA TYR A 14 -9.98 -2.92 9.89
C TYR A 14 -9.20 -1.71 9.39
N LYS A 15 -7.95 -1.93 9.00
CA LYS A 15 -7.12 -0.92 8.32
C LYS A 15 -6.93 -1.34 6.88
N ASP A 16 -7.45 -0.56 5.94
CA ASP A 16 -7.16 -0.77 4.53
C ASP A 16 -5.72 -0.29 4.25
N VAL A 17 -4.99 -1.08 3.46
CA VAL A 17 -3.60 -0.83 3.09
C VAL A 17 -3.49 -0.77 1.58
N GLY A 18 -2.80 0.24 1.09
CA GLY A 18 -2.62 0.48 -0.34
C GLY A 18 -1.53 1.48 -0.62
N TYR A 19 -1.41 1.83 -1.90
CA TYR A 19 -0.51 2.88 -2.36
C TYR A 19 -1.30 3.96 -3.11
N VAL A 20 -0.82 5.19 -3.05
CA VAL A 20 -1.45 6.33 -3.74
C VAL A 20 -1.27 6.18 -5.24
N SER A 21 -2.37 6.05 -6.00
CA SER A 21 -2.30 6.07 -7.48
C SER A 21 -2.49 7.46 -8.05
N ASN A 22 -3.23 8.32 -7.34
CA ASN A 22 -3.56 9.65 -7.84
C ASN A 22 -3.86 10.61 -6.69
N ILE A 23 -3.52 11.88 -6.87
CA ILE A 23 -3.78 12.94 -5.90
C ILE A 23 -4.70 13.95 -6.58
N GLY A 24 -5.97 13.99 -6.16
CA GLY A 24 -6.94 14.92 -6.72
C GLY A 24 -6.60 16.36 -6.33
N CYS A 25 -6.31 17.21 -7.32
CA CYS A 25 -5.87 18.60 -7.09
C CYS A 25 -6.89 19.50 -6.34
N TYR A 26 -8.18 19.15 -6.32
CA TYR A 26 -9.24 20.10 -5.93
C TYR A 26 -10.16 19.64 -4.80
N SER A 27 -10.22 18.34 -4.49
CA SER A 27 -11.23 17.79 -3.55
C SER A 27 -10.65 17.34 -2.22
N GLY A 28 -9.32 17.39 -2.02
CA GLY A 28 -8.67 16.77 -0.87
C GLY A 28 -8.83 15.24 -0.84
N GLN A 29 -9.30 14.65 -1.94
CA GLN A 29 -9.39 13.20 -2.11
C GLN A 29 -8.14 12.68 -2.79
N ILE A 30 -7.66 11.56 -2.28
CA ILE A 30 -6.52 10.82 -2.81
C ILE A 30 -7.04 9.45 -3.21
N GLU A 31 -6.74 9.07 -4.44
CA GLU A 31 -7.02 7.72 -4.92
C GLU A 31 -5.89 6.81 -4.49
N ILE A 32 -6.28 5.69 -3.90
CA ILE A 32 -5.36 4.63 -3.51
C ILE A 32 -5.78 3.34 -4.20
N ILE A 33 -4.81 2.53 -4.57
CA ILE A 33 -5.03 1.13 -4.90
C ILE A 33 -4.93 0.34 -3.60
N LYS A 34 -6.08 -0.05 -3.05
CA LYS A 34 -6.15 -0.94 -1.91
C LYS A 34 -5.69 -2.31 -2.35
N VAL A 35 -4.77 -2.89 -1.61
CA VAL A 35 -4.24 -4.23 -1.88
C VAL A 35 -4.34 -5.19 -0.70
N ALA A 36 -4.48 -4.66 0.51
CA ALA A 36 -4.69 -5.48 1.69
C ALA A 36 -5.63 -4.80 2.68
N ARG A 37 -6.08 -5.57 3.66
CA ARG A 37 -6.64 -5.03 4.89
C ARG A 37 -5.98 -5.72 6.08
N ILE A 38 -5.85 -5.00 7.18
CA ILE A 38 -5.34 -5.52 8.44
C ILE A 38 -6.51 -5.61 9.41
N ARG A 39 -6.73 -6.80 9.96
CA ARG A 39 -7.74 -7.06 10.99
C ARG A 39 -7.08 -7.82 12.13
N ASP A 40 -7.18 -7.29 13.35
CA ASP A 40 -6.57 -7.93 14.54
C ASP A 40 -5.06 -8.23 14.39
N GLY A 41 -4.33 -7.39 13.65
CA GLY A 41 -2.91 -7.59 13.34
C GLY A 41 -2.61 -8.60 12.23
N ILE A 42 -3.64 -9.29 11.71
CA ILE A 42 -3.53 -10.22 10.58
C ILE A 42 -3.74 -9.45 9.27
N ILE A 43 -2.84 -9.65 8.33
CA ILE A 43 -2.92 -9.05 6.99
C ILE A 43 -3.69 -9.99 6.07
N GLU A 44 -4.83 -9.51 5.59
CA GLU A 44 -5.63 -10.18 4.56
C GLU A 44 -5.36 -9.50 3.22
N TRP A 45 -4.57 -10.16 2.39
CA TRP A 45 -4.32 -9.72 1.02
C TRP A 45 -5.57 -9.86 0.17
N SER A 46 -5.82 -8.86 -0.67
CA SER A 46 -7.00 -8.77 -1.51
C SER A 46 -6.62 -8.31 -2.91
N LYS A 47 -7.52 -8.50 -3.88
CA LYS A 47 -7.28 -8.01 -5.24
C LYS A 47 -7.12 -6.47 -5.23
N PRO A 48 -6.18 -5.92 -6.02
CA PRO A 48 -6.01 -4.49 -6.19
C PRO A 48 -7.35 -3.84 -6.54
N THR A 49 -7.81 -2.94 -5.68
CA THR A 49 -9.09 -2.25 -5.84
C THR A 49 -8.87 -0.75 -5.68
N GLN A 50 -9.23 0.01 -6.70
CA GLN A 50 -9.17 1.48 -6.64
C GLN A 50 -10.23 2.00 -5.67
N LYS A 51 -9.80 2.86 -4.73
CA LYS A 51 -10.69 3.56 -3.81
C LYS A 51 -10.19 4.98 -3.57
N SER A 52 -11.12 5.91 -3.44
CA SER A 52 -10.83 7.30 -3.10
C SER A 52 -11.09 7.53 -1.62
N TYR A 53 -10.12 8.15 -0.93
CA TYR A 53 -10.21 8.51 0.48
C TYR A 53 -9.91 9.99 0.68
N ASP A 54 -10.47 10.58 1.74
CA ASP A 54 -10.04 11.90 2.18
C ASP A 54 -8.59 11.83 2.67
N ALA A 55 -7.75 12.75 2.19
CA ALA A 55 -6.32 12.81 2.52
C ALA A 55 -6.06 12.85 4.03
N ARG A 56 -7.00 13.40 4.82
CA ARG A 56 -6.90 13.49 6.29
C ARG A 56 -7.01 12.15 6.99
N LEU A 57 -7.62 11.15 6.33
CA LEU A 57 -7.80 9.80 6.86
C LEU A 57 -6.63 8.89 6.50
N LEU A 58 -5.89 9.23 5.45
CA LEU A 58 -4.71 8.50 5.03
C LEU A 58 -3.54 8.79 5.96
N LYS A 59 -2.92 7.73 6.46
CA LYS A 59 -1.67 7.82 7.21
C LYS A 59 -0.56 7.11 6.44
N PRO A 60 0.63 7.72 6.33
CA PRO A 60 1.78 7.02 5.76
C PRO A 60 2.06 5.77 6.57
N ILE A 61 2.30 4.66 5.89
CA ILE A 61 2.40 3.35 6.54
C ILE A 61 3.71 3.21 7.34
N GLY A 62 4.73 4.02 7.05
CA GLY A 62 5.99 4.06 7.78
C GLY A 62 6.63 2.68 7.95
N THR A 63 7.12 2.40 9.16
CA THR A 63 7.72 1.12 9.59
C THR A 63 6.76 -0.07 9.63
N LEU A 64 5.46 0.14 9.44
CA LEU A 64 4.50 -0.96 9.36
C LEU A 64 4.74 -1.82 8.11
N LEU A 65 5.35 -1.24 7.06
CA LEU A 65 5.80 -1.99 5.88
C LEU A 65 6.97 -2.93 6.20
N ASP A 66 7.83 -2.54 7.13
CA ASP A 66 8.94 -3.39 7.59
C ASP A 66 8.43 -4.54 8.48
N GLN A 67 7.31 -4.32 9.19
CA GLN A 67 6.59 -5.37 9.94
C GLN A 67 5.74 -6.28 9.05
N LEU A 68 5.44 -5.87 7.81
CA LEU A 68 4.76 -6.66 6.77
C LEU A 68 5.71 -7.72 6.16
N GLN A 69 6.46 -8.40 7.03
CA GLN A 69 7.61 -9.32 6.85
C GLN A 69 7.51 -10.33 5.69
N ASP A 70 6.32 -10.60 5.16
CA ASP A 70 6.10 -11.36 3.94
C ASP A 70 6.39 -10.53 2.68
N LYS A 71 7.67 -10.19 2.48
CA LYS A 71 8.21 -9.58 1.25
C LYS A 71 7.79 -10.36 -0.01
N SER A 72 7.62 -11.67 0.11
CA SER A 72 7.15 -12.59 -0.94
C SER A 72 5.74 -12.25 -1.45
N ALA A 73 4.83 -11.86 -0.56
CA ALA A 73 3.47 -11.49 -0.91
C ALA A 73 3.43 -10.14 -1.63
N LEU A 74 4.26 -9.18 -1.18
CA LEU A 74 4.45 -7.89 -1.85
C LEU A 74 5.04 -8.08 -3.26
N ILE A 75 6.01 -8.99 -3.43
CA ILE A 75 6.61 -9.30 -4.74
C ILE A 75 5.58 -9.95 -5.68
N ASN A 76 4.84 -10.96 -5.23
CA ASN A 76 3.79 -11.57 -6.07
C ASN A 76 2.73 -10.55 -6.49
N MET A 77 2.40 -9.63 -5.58
CA MET A 77 1.44 -8.57 -5.86
C MET A 77 1.97 -7.56 -6.88
N SER A 78 3.28 -7.27 -6.89
CA SER A 78 3.90 -6.40 -7.90
C SER A 78 3.93 -7.02 -9.29
N LEU A 79 4.02 -8.35 -9.34
CA LEU A 79 3.86 -9.12 -10.58
C LEU A 79 2.40 -9.09 -11.07
N ASP A 80 1.43 -9.17 -10.16
CA ASP A 80 -0.01 -9.10 -10.48
C ASP A 80 -0.46 -7.71 -10.96
N THR A 81 0.07 -6.64 -10.35
CA THR A 81 -0.23 -5.25 -10.77
C THR A 81 0.54 -4.80 -12.01
N LYS A 82 1.47 -5.63 -12.52
CA LYS A 82 2.41 -5.30 -13.62
C LYS A 82 3.22 -4.02 -13.38
N ASP A 83 3.40 -3.67 -12.11
CA ASP A 83 4.03 -2.42 -11.71
C ASP A 83 5.53 -2.66 -11.56
N LYS A 84 6.25 -2.56 -12.68
CA LYS A 84 7.65 -2.97 -12.82
C LYS A 84 8.60 -2.15 -11.95
N GLU A 85 8.36 -0.85 -11.82
CA GLU A 85 9.16 0.02 -10.93
C GLU A 85 9.00 -0.39 -9.46
N TRP A 86 7.78 -0.78 -9.05
CA TRP A 86 7.51 -1.27 -7.70
C TRP A 86 8.16 -2.63 -7.43
N PHE A 87 8.15 -3.55 -8.39
CA PHE A 87 8.89 -4.81 -8.29
C PHE A 87 10.40 -4.57 -8.12
N GLU A 88 10.98 -3.66 -8.90
CA GLU A 88 12.41 -3.34 -8.86
C GLU A 88 12.84 -2.68 -7.54
N GLU A 89 12.03 -1.78 -6.96
CA GLU A 89 12.30 -1.17 -5.66
C GLU A 89 12.22 -2.19 -4.50
N LEU A 90 11.27 -3.13 -4.55
CA LEU A 90 11.16 -4.21 -3.57
C LEU A 90 12.31 -5.22 -3.68
N THR A 91 12.77 -5.54 -4.90
CA THR A 91 13.91 -6.45 -5.10
C THR A 91 15.26 -5.82 -4.80
N LYS A 92 15.47 -4.52 -5.08
CA LYS A 92 16.71 -3.82 -4.73
C LYS A 92 16.95 -3.74 -3.23
N ARG A 93 15.91 -3.56 -2.41
CA ARG A 93 16.06 -3.58 -0.93
C ARG A 93 16.45 -4.95 -0.40
N LYS A 94 15.98 -6.03 -1.04
CA LYS A 94 16.33 -7.41 -0.66
C LYS A 94 17.84 -7.72 -0.88
N LEU A 95 18.47 -7.09 -1.87
CA LEU A 95 19.89 -7.23 -2.19
C LEU A 95 20.83 -6.44 -1.27
N LEU A 96 20.31 -5.50 -0.47
CA LEU A 96 21.10 -4.69 0.47
C LEU A 96 21.08 -5.23 1.91
N GLU A 97 20.36 -6.33 2.15
CA GLU A 97 20.30 -7.05 3.43
C GLU A 97 21.09 -8.38 3.42
N GLU A 98 21.97 -8.59 2.42
CA GLU A 98 22.96 -9.70 2.39
C GLU A 98 24.36 -9.24 2.82
#